data_AF-A0A5S3P1V9-F1
#
_entry.id   AF-A0A5S3P1V9-F1
#
_cell.length_a   1.000
_cell.length_b   1.000
_cell.length_c   1.000
_cell.angle_alpha   90.00
_cell.angle_beta   90.00
_cell.angle_gamma   90.00
#
_symmetry.space_group_name_H-M   'P 1'
#
loop_
_entity.id
_entity.type
_entity.pdbx_description
1 polymer ?
#
loop_
_entity_poly.entity_id
_entity_poly.type
_entity_poly.pdbx_seq_one_letter_code
_entity_poly.pdbx_strand_id
1 'polypeptide(L)'
;MHDLQTLFAAEEGERQWEDHLTAQFAVGDLGAVSDVLEEALIALDSELARECLALRPETVELTGWEELVEAITVHEGEPIGGVALAIANEADRAFEKGQLHHPFMMLGLYCNEPFDFTRADAAELITQTRSEEGPAWAGYDEDIEVYLDLEGLDRLNTKLLHHKQRHFFRDGNPTEAPARYVEYVLGCWWRALLYQQAVAAECAIHGLPGGIPVISGMVDMRPEIVMVHGIGARTLEPKREEEVKPASPILAADFIQIRTVEEVKEFTGADLRRKVVETGQEDEPPVKKGFMARLFGFRRRA
;
A
#
# COMPACT_ATOMS: atom_id res chain seq x y z
N MET A 1 -33.72 13.26 -0.61
CA MET A 1 -32.73 13.42 -1.70
C MET A 1 -31.40 13.61 -1.00
N HIS A 2 -30.42 12.77 -1.30
CA HIS A 2 -29.14 12.80 -0.61
C HIS A 2 -28.23 13.87 -1.19
N ASP A 3 -27.52 14.64 -0.36
CA ASP A 3 -26.70 15.78 -0.82
C ASP A 3 -25.62 15.34 -1.81
N LEU A 4 -25.01 14.16 -1.59
CA LEU A 4 -24.03 13.61 -2.54
C LEU A 4 -24.63 13.23 -3.90
N GLN A 5 -25.94 13.00 -4.03
CA GLN A 5 -26.53 12.82 -5.36
C GLN A 5 -26.47 14.12 -6.15
N THR A 6 -26.72 15.26 -5.51
CA THR A 6 -26.60 16.57 -6.16
C THR A 6 -25.13 16.89 -6.42
N LEU A 7 -24.24 16.62 -5.46
CA LEU A 7 -22.81 16.90 -5.62
C LEU A 7 -22.18 16.05 -6.73
N PHE A 8 -22.47 14.75 -6.77
CA PHE A 8 -21.87 13.82 -7.75
C PHE A 8 -22.53 13.89 -9.13
N ALA A 9 -23.60 14.70 -9.29
CA ALA A 9 -24.19 14.98 -10.58
C ALA A 9 -23.14 15.54 -11.56
N ALA A 10 -22.19 16.33 -11.05
CA ALA A 10 -21.03 16.82 -11.79
C ALA A 10 -19.75 16.07 -11.37
N GLU A 11 -18.86 15.82 -12.34
CA GLU A 11 -17.55 15.20 -12.10
C GLU A 11 -16.68 16.05 -11.17
N GLU A 12 -16.76 17.38 -11.32
CA GLU A 12 -16.09 18.33 -10.44
C GLU A 12 -16.50 18.17 -8.97
N GLY A 13 -17.79 17.98 -8.71
CA GLY A 13 -18.31 17.86 -7.35
C GLY A 13 -17.90 16.55 -6.69
N GLU A 14 -17.92 15.45 -7.44
CA GLU A 14 -17.36 14.17 -6.97
C GLU A 14 -15.88 14.30 -6.66
N ARG A 15 -15.08 14.87 -7.58
CA ARG A 15 -13.64 15.03 -7.38
C ARG A 15 -13.31 15.87 -6.16
N GLN A 16 -14.00 16.99 -5.93
CA GLN A 16 -13.78 17.82 -4.75
C GLN A 16 -14.05 17.08 -3.43
N TRP A 17 -15.09 16.23 -3.42
CA TRP A 17 -15.40 15.40 -2.26
C TRP A 17 -14.36 14.29 -2.05
N GLU A 18 -13.92 13.63 -3.11
CA GLU A 18 -12.86 12.62 -3.06
C GLU A 18 -11.50 13.22 -2.65
N ASP A 19 -11.16 14.41 -3.15
CA ASP A 19 -9.94 15.15 -2.78
C ASP A 19 -9.96 15.52 -1.29
N HIS A 20 -11.13 15.93 -0.77
CA HIS A 20 -11.29 16.22 0.65
C HIS A 20 -10.99 15.00 1.53
N LEU A 21 -11.59 13.85 1.22
CA LEU A 21 -11.30 12.62 1.96
C LEU A 21 -9.85 12.17 1.79
N THR A 22 -9.32 12.22 0.56
CA THR A 22 -7.92 11.88 0.26
C THR A 22 -6.94 12.71 1.09
N ALA A 23 -7.24 13.98 1.32
CA ALA A 23 -6.42 14.85 2.17
C ALA A 23 -6.44 14.40 3.64
N GLN A 24 -7.59 13.95 4.17
CA GLN A 24 -7.69 13.44 5.54
C GLN A 24 -6.91 12.12 5.71
N PHE A 25 -7.00 11.21 4.75
CA PHE A 25 -6.15 10.01 4.71
C PHE A 25 -4.66 10.35 4.70
N ALA A 26 -4.25 11.33 3.90
CA ALA A 26 -2.84 11.73 3.78
C ALA A 26 -2.25 12.27 5.09
N VAL A 27 -3.06 12.89 5.95
CA VAL A 27 -2.62 13.38 7.27
C VAL A 27 -2.88 12.39 8.42
N GLY A 28 -3.48 11.24 8.14
CA GLY A 28 -3.77 10.22 9.14
C GLY A 28 -5.03 10.45 9.98
N ASP A 29 -5.90 11.39 9.61
CA ASP A 29 -7.13 11.68 10.36
C ASP A 29 -8.27 10.72 10.01
N LEU A 30 -8.10 9.45 10.39
CA LEU A 30 -9.07 8.40 10.14
C LEU A 30 -10.39 8.62 10.91
N GLY A 31 -10.36 9.39 12.01
CA GLY A 31 -11.55 9.78 12.76
C GLY A 31 -12.43 10.72 11.95
N ALA A 32 -11.86 11.79 11.40
CA ALA A 32 -12.59 12.72 10.54
C ALA A 32 -13.14 12.03 9.27
N VAL A 33 -12.39 11.10 8.69
CA VAL A 33 -12.90 10.27 7.58
C VAL A 33 -14.10 9.43 8.03
N SER A 34 -14.03 8.79 9.19
CA SER A 34 -15.14 7.99 9.75
C SER A 34 -16.38 8.85 9.90
N ASP A 35 -16.27 10.03 10.53
CA ASP A 35 -17.39 10.94 10.77
C ASP A 35 -18.08 11.35 9.47
N VAL A 36 -17.31 11.74 8.44
CA VAL A 36 -17.85 12.14 7.14
C VAL A 36 -18.56 10.97 6.43
N LEU A 37 -17.96 9.78 6.47
CA LEU A 37 -18.54 8.61 5.83
C LEU A 37 -19.77 8.10 6.58
N GLU A 38 -19.74 8.07 7.92
CA GLU A 38 -20.87 7.66 8.76
C GLU A 38 -22.07 8.57 8.53
N GLU A 39 -21.88 9.90 8.54
CA GLU A 39 -22.95 10.86 8.27
C GLU A 39 -23.59 10.61 6.90
N ALA A 40 -22.77 10.44 5.86
CA ALA A 40 -23.24 10.16 4.51
C ALA A 40 -23.96 8.79 4.39
N LEU A 41 -23.43 7.75 5.02
CA LEU A 41 -24.04 6.42 5.00
C LEU A 41 -25.38 6.40 5.77
N ILE A 42 -25.46 7.08 6.91
CA ILE A 42 -26.70 7.24 7.69
C ILE A 42 -27.75 8.00 6.87
N ALA A 43 -27.36 9.10 6.24
CA ALA A 43 -28.27 9.90 5.43
C ALA A 43 -28.77 9.15 4.18
N LEU A 44 -27.95 8.24 3.62
CA LEU A 44 -28.33 7.45 2.45
C LEU A 44 -29.31 6.30 2.78
N ASP A 45 -29.18 5.68 3.95
CA ASP A 45 -30.03 4.61 4.50
C ASP A 45 -30.35 3.46 3.51
N SER A 46 -29.41 3.14 2.63
CA SER A 46 -29.55 2.02 1.70
C SER A 46 -29.24 0.67 2.39
N GLU A 47 -29.43 -0.44 1.66
CA GLU A 47 -29.03 -1.75 2.17
C GLU A 47 -27.51 -1.86 2.34
N LEU A 48 -26.72 -1.42 1.35
CA LEU A 48 -25.26 -1.44 1.49
C LEU A 48 -24.79 -0.46 2.56
N ALA A 49 -25.44 0.70 2.70
CA ALA A 49 -25.05 1.67 3.70
C ALA A 49 -25.22 1.14 5.13
N ARG A 50 -26.35 0.49 5.41
CA ARG A 50 -26.58 -0.19 6.69
C ARG A 50 -25.61 -1.33 6.94
N GLU A 51 -25.19 -2.04 5.89
CA GLU A 51 -24.16 -3.08 6.02
C GLU A 51 -22.76 -2.50 6.27
N CYS A 52 -22.41 -1.38 5.64
CA CYS A 52 -21.17 -0.67 5.93
C CYS A 52 -21.14 -0.27 7.41
N LEU A 53 -22.20 0.40 7.89
CA LEU A 53 -22.33 0.82 9.29
C LEU A 53 -22.41 -0.34 10.31
N ALA A 54 -22.74 -1.55 9.86
CA ALA A 54 -22.75 -2.74 10.71
C ALA A 54 -21.35 -3.35 10.89
N LEU A 55 -20.41 -3.05 9.97
CA LEU A 55 -19.01 -3.46 10.09
C LEU A 55 -18.30 -2.51 11.04
N ARG A 56 -17.61 -3.07 12.02
CA ARG A 56 -16.84 -2.31 12.98
C ARG A 56 -15.35 -2.47 12.70
N PRO A 57 -14.51 -1.46 12.99
CA PRO A 57 -13.07 -1.55 12.78
C PRO A 57 -12.45 -2.80 13.43
N GLU A 58 -12.93 -3.18 14.62
CA GLU A 58 -12.40 -4.33 15.37
C GLU A 58 -12.78 -5.69 14.78
N THR A 59 -13.60 -5.71 13.72
CA THR A 59 -13.95 -6.94 13.00
C THR A 59 -13.08 -7.16 11.77
N VAL A 60 -12.18 -6.22 11.46
CA VAL A 60 -11.21 -6.32 10.38
C VAL A 60 -9.84 -6.52 10.99
N GLU A 61 -9.25 -7.68 10.72
CA GLU A 61 -8.02 -8.14 11.37
C GLU A 61 -6.94 -8.37 10.33
N LEU A 62 -5.76 -7.81 10.58
CA LEU A 62 -4.56 -8.07 9.78
C LEU A 62 -3.73 -9.11 10.53
N THR A 63 -3.53 -10.28 9.92
CA THR A 63 -2.72 -11.36 10.48
C THR A 63 -1.39 -11.49 9.72
N GLY A 64 -0.40 -12.15 10.32
CA GLY A 64 0.94 -12.30 9.74
C GLY A 64 1.96 -11.22 10.16
N TRP A 65 1.58 -10.31 11.07
CA TRP A 65 2.44 -9.18 11.46
C TRP A 65 3.67 -9.61 12.25
N GLU A 66 3.54 -10.61 13.13
CA GLU A 66 4.68 -11.15 13.88
C GLU A 66 5.69 -11.80 12.94
N GLU A 67 5.21 -12.56 11.94
CA GLU A 67 6.04 -13.17 10.89
C GLU A 67 6.74 -12.10 10.04
N LEU A 68 6.06 -10.99 9.73
CA LEU A 68 6.66 -9.84 9.05
C LEU A 68 7.82 -9.24 9.86
N VAL A 69 7.61 -9.02 11.16
CA VAL A 69 8.64 -8.49 12.06
C VAL A 69 9.83 -9.44 12.15
N GLU A 70 9.58 -10.74 12.28
CA GLU A 70 10.63 -11.76 12.31
C GLU A 70 11.43 -11.75 11.00
N ALA A 71 10.75 -11.80 9.86
CA ALA A 71 11.37 -11.81 8.54
C ALA A 71 12.26 -10.58 8.29
N ILE A 72 11.81 -9.38 8.69
CA ILE A 72 12.61 -8.15 8.62
C ILE A 72 13.85 -8.26 9.54
N THR A 73 13.68 -8.81 10.74
CA THR A 73 14.75 -8.87 11.75
C THR A 73 15.86 -9.84 11.37
N VAL A 74 15.51 -10.98 10.75
CA VAL A 74 16.47 -12.02 10.35
C VAL A 74 17.00 -11.84 8.93
N HIS A 75 16.58 -10.79 8.22
CA HIS A 75 17.06 -10.49 6.88
C HIS A 75 18.58 -10.26 6.87
N GLU A 76 19.31 -11.07 6.12
CA GLU A 76 20.78 -11.02 6.04
C GLU A 76 21.31 -10.02 4.99
N GLY A 77 20.43 -9.42 4.19
CA GLY A 77 20.78 -8.44 3.15
C GLY A 77 20.87 -7.00 3.65
N GLU A 78 20.71 -6.04 2.73
CA GLU A 78 20.65 -4.63 3.10
C GLU A 78 19.45 -4.37 4.03
N PRO A 79 19.61 -3.60 5.12
CA PRO A 79 18.52 -3.36 6.05
C PRO A 79 17.26 -2.80 5.37
N ILE A 80 16.12 -3.42 5.66
CA ILE A 80 14.82 -2.94 5.19
C ILE A 80 14.59 -1.53 5.76
N GLY A 81 14.39 -0.57 4.86
CA GLY A 81 14.14 0.82 5.15
C GLY A 81 12.66 1.21 5.02
N GLY A 82 11.86 0.47 4.24
CA GLY A 82 10.45 0.76 4.00
C GLY A 82 9.62 -0.49 3.69
N VAL A 83 8.34 -0.44 4.05
CA VAL A 83 7.35 -1.48 3.73
C VAL A 83 6.20 -0.87 2.94
N ALA A 84 5.72 -1.57 1.91
CA ALA A 84 4.47 -1.26 1.23
C ALA A 84 3.45 -2.38 1.42
N LEU A 85 2.22 -2.01 1.78
CA LEU A 85 1.08 -2.91 1.93
C LEU A 85 -0.07 -2.47 1.03
N ALA A 86 -0.73 -3.41 0.37
CA ALA A 86 -2.00 -3.11 -0.29
C ALA A 86 -2.97 -4.25 -0.23
N ILE A 87 -4.26 -3.93 -0.36
CA ILE A 87 -5.25 -4.92 -0.77
C ILE A 87 -5.52 -4.81 -2.27
N ALA A 88 -5.84 -5.96 -2.86
CA ALA A 88 -6.21 -6.11 -4.25
C ALA A 88 -7.37 -7.11 -4.39
N ASN A 89 -8.00 -7.12 -5.57
CA ASN A 89 -8.98 -8.11 -5.94
C ASN A 89 -8.46 -8.98 -7.07
N GLU A 90 -8.85 -10.25 -7.08
CA GLU A 90 -8.58 -11.12 -8.24
C GLU A 90 -9.33 -10.61 -9.47
N ALA A 91 -8.63 -10.55 -10.61
CA ALA A 91 -9.09 -9.89 -11.83
C ALA A 91 -10.38 -10.47 -12.43
N ASP A 92 -10.67 -11.76 -12.20
CA ASP A 92 -11.71 -12.51 -12.92
C ASP A 92 -12.95 -12.89 -12.09
N ARG A 93 -13.02 -12.48 -10.83
CA ARG A 93 -14.07 -12.97 -9.89
C ARG A 93 -15.42 -12.25 -9.96
N ALA A 94 -15.57 -11.24 -10.82
CA ALA A 94 -16.81 -10.46 -10.96
C ALA A 94 -18.02 -11.30 -11.46
N PHE A 95 -17.81 -12.55 -11.90
CA PHE A 95 -18.86 -13.41 -12.43
C PHE A 95 -19.18 -14.63 -11.55
N GLU A 96 -18.40 -14.88 -10.50
CA GLU A 96 -18.60 -16.00 -9.60
C GLU A 96 -19.67 -15.65 -8.55
N LYS A 97 -20.87 -16.21 -8.76
CA LYS A 97 -22.03 -15.98 -7.88
C LYS A 97 -22.05 -16.98 -6.73
N GLY A 98 -22.37 -16.49 -5.55
CA GLY A 98 -22.59 -17.32 -4.35
C GLY A 98 -21.31 -17.65 -3.56
N GLN A 99 -20.16 -17.12 -3.97
CA GLN A 99 -18.92 -17.18 -3.19
C GLN A 99 -18.59 -15.80 -2.63
N LEU A 100 -18.00 -15.81 -1.43
CA LEU A 100 -17.40 -14.62 -0.86
C LEU A 100 -16.03 -14.38 -1.51
N HIS A 101 -15.79 -13.13 -1.85
CA HIS A 101 -14.58 -12.64 -2.48
C HIS A 101 -13.71 -11.94 -1.45
N HIS A 102 -12.69 -12.66 -1.01
CA HIS A 102 -11.68 -12.21 -0.08
C HIS A 102 -10.67 -11.29 -0.80
N PRO A 103 -10.44 -10.05 -0.34
CA PRO A 103 -9.38 -9.20 -0.88
C PRO A 103 -8.02 -9.75 -0.45
N PHE A 104 -7.09 -9.95 -1.38
CA PHE A 104 -5.77 -10.46 -1.02
C PHE A 104 -4.80 -9.32 -0.70
N MET A 105 -3.87 -9.59 0.23
CA MET A 105 -2.81 -8.67 0.61
C MET A 105 -1.63 -8.73 -0.37
N MET A 106 -1.00 -7.59 -0.59
CA MET A 106 0.24 -7.43 -1.33
C MET A 106 1.26 -6.77 -0.40
N LEU A 107 2.48 -7.29 -0.42
CA LEU A 107 3.59 -6.84 0.40
C LEU A 107 4.79 -6.53 -0.50
N GLY A 108 5.47 -5.43 -0.22
CA GLY A 108 6.77 -5.09 -0.77
C GLY A 108 7.69 -4.61 0.35
N LEU A 109 8.90 -5.17 0.41
CA LEU A 109 9.93 -4.80 1.38
C LEU A 109 11.07 -4.12 0.65
N TYR A 110 11.50 -2.95 1.10
CA TYR A 110 12.47 -2.13 0.36
C TYR A 110 13.64 -1.74 1.26
N CYS A 111 14.86 -1.90 0.76
CA CYS A 111 16.07 -1.32 1.34
C CYS A 111 16.22 0.16 0.94
N ASN A 112 17.22 0.86 1.49
CA ASN A 112 17.44 2.29 1.24
C ASN A 112 18.20 2.62 -0.07
N GLU A 113 18.51 1.62 -0.91
CA GLU A 113 19.33 1.81 -2.11
C GLU A 113 18.66 2.72 -3.17
N PRO A 114 17.44 2.44 -3.66
CA PRO A 114 16.79 3.30 -4.66
C PRO A 114 16.21 4.59 -4.06
N PHE A 115 15.96 4.60 -2.74
CA PHE A 115 15.32 5.70 -2.02
C PHE A 115 15.59 5.60 -0.52
N ASP A 116 15.96 6.71 0.12
CA ASP A 116 16.29 6.73 1.55
C ASP A 116 15.03 6.89 2.43
N PHE A 117 14.36 5.77 2.70
CA PHE A 117 13.16 5.73 3.53
C PHE A 117 13.41 6.19 4.96
N THR A 118 14.63 6.02 5.48
CA THR A 118 14.97 6.39 6.87
C THR A 118 14.95 7.90 7.10
N ARG A 119 15.17 8.68 6.04
CA ARG A 119 15.18 10.15 6.07
C ARG A 119 13.89 10.78 5.55
N ALA A 120 13.14 10.06 4.73
CA ALA A 120 11.88 10.54 4.18
C ALA A 120 10.83 10.75 5.28
N ASP A 121 10.07 11.84 5.16
CA ASP A 121 8.86 12.07 5.95
C ASP A 121 7.62 11.52 5.23
N ALA A 122 6.46 11.58 5.90
CA ALA A 122 5.21 11.07 5.35
C ALA A 122 4.81 11.77 4.03
N ALA A 123 5.06 13.09 3.93
CA ALA A 123 4.67 13.87 2.75
C ALA A 123 5.54 13.53 1.54
N GLU A 124 6.84 13.29 1.75
CA GLU A 124 7.76 12.85 0.71
C GLU A 124 7.40 11.45 0.20
N LEU A 125 7.12 10.51 1.10
CA LEU A 125 6.70 9.14 0.74
C LEU A 125 5.38 9.13 -0.04
N ILE A 126 4.40 9.93 0.37
CA ILE A 126 3.13 10.08 -0.36
C ILE A 126 3.38 10.70 -1.74
N THR A 127 4.19 11.74 -1.82
CA THR A 127 4.53 12.41 -3.09
C THR A 127 5.19 11.45 -4.07
N GLN A 128 6.19 10.70 -3.62
CA GLN A 128 6.88 9.70 -4.42
C GLN A 128 5.94 8.59 -4.89
N THR A 129 5.10 8.07 -3.99
CA THR A 129 4.12 7.03 -4.34
C THR A 129 3.14 7.52 -5.41
N ARG A 130 2.74 8.80 -5.36
CA ARG A 130 1.82 9.43 -6.31
C ARG A 130 2.47 9.90 -7.62
N SER A 131 3.79 9.87 -7.73
CA SER A 131 4.53 10.25 -8.95
C SER A 131 3.92 9.60 -10.20
N GLU A 132 3.81 10.31 -11.33
CA GLU A 132 3.29 9.77 -12.60
C GLU A 132 4.18 8.69 -13.22
N GLU A 133 5.48 8.72 -12.92
CA GLU A 133 6.44 7.70 -13.36
C GLU A 133 6.44 6.46 -12.44
N GLY A 134 5.76 6.57 -11.29
CA GLY A 134 5.87 5.63 -10.18
C GLY A 134 6.97 6.07 -9.19
N PRO A 135 6.97 5.51 -7.96
CA PRO A 135 8.02 5.80 -7.00
C PRO A 135 9.36 5.24 -7.47
N ALA A 136 10.47 5.90 -7.12
CA ALA A 136 11.81 5.50 -7.55
C ALA A 136 12.21 4.07 -7.12
N TRP A 137 11.58 3.55 -6.06
CA TRP A 137 11.80 2.21 -5.51
C TRP A 137 10.87 1.13 -6.08
N ALA A 138 9.98 1.44 -7.03
CA ALA A 138 9.13 0.44 -7.66
C ALA A 138 9.97 -0.65 -8.35
N GLY A 139 9.71 -1.92 -8.04
CA GLY A 139 10.44 -3.08 -8.58
C GLY A 139 11.82 -3.34 -7.96
N TYR A 140 12.15 -2.64 -6.86
CA TYR A 140 13.34 -2.89 -6.03
C TYR A 140 12.97 -3.59 -4.72
N ASP A 141 11.87 -4.33 -4.70
CA ASP A 141 11.47 -5.11 -3.54
C ASP A 141 12.44 -6.28 -3.30
N GLU A 142 12.73 -6.51 -2.02
CA GLU A 142 13.48 -7.66 -1.55
C GLU A 142 12.63 -8.93 -1.70
N ASP A 143 13.27 -9.99 -2.18
CA ASP A 143 12.64 -11.29 -2.42
C ASP A 143 12.53 -12.06 -1.10
N ILE A 144 11.61 -11.63 -0.24
CA ILE A 144 11.35 -12.19 1.08
C ILE A 144 9.89 -12.65 1.12
N GLU A 145 9.69 -13.95 1.33
CA GLU A 145 8.36 -14.54 1.43
C GLU A 145 7.80 -14.32 2.85
N VAL A 146 6.78 -13.48 2.96
CA VAL A 146 5.98 -13.29 4.18
C VAL A 146 4.51 -13.43 3.82
N TYR A 147 3.78 -14.17 4.65
CA TYR A 147 2.34 -14.30 4.51
C TYR A 147 1.65 -13.24 5.38
N LEU A 148 0.89 -12.36 4.75
CA LEU A 148 -0.02 -11.41 5.41
C LEU A 148 -1.43 -11.65 4.90
N ASP A 149 -2.41 -11.52 5.78
CA ASP A 149 -3.80 -11.77 5.44
C ASP A 149 -4.74 -10.76 6.09
N LEU A 150 -5.90 -10.51 5.48
CA LEU A 150 -6.86 -9.52 5.94
C LEU A 150 -8.27 -10.10 6.03
N GLU A 151 -8.74 -10.34 7.25
CA GLU A 151 -10.07 -10.90 7.48
C GLU A 151 -11.14 -9.82 7.71
N GLY A 152 -12.40 -10.17 7.51
CA GLY A 152 -13.55 -9.35 7.91
C GLY A 152 -14.13 -8.43 6.82
N LEU A 153 -13.45 -8.29 5.68
CA LEU A 153 -13.92 -7.47 4.55
C LEU A 153 -14.66 -8.26 3.47
N ASP A 154 -14.70 -9.58 3.54
CA ASP A 154 -15.16 -10.49 2.50
C ASP A 154 -16.56 -10.13 1.98
N ARG A 155 -17.51 -9.91 2.90
CA ARG A 155 -18.90 -9.61 2.56
C ARG A 155 -19.04 -8.26 1.85
N LEU A 156 -18.41 -7.21 2.40
CA LEU A 156 -18.43 -5.89 1.80
C LEU A 156 -17.74 -5.90 0.44
N ASN A 157 -16.56 -6.51 0.36
CA ASN A 157 -15.80 -6.61 -0.87
C ASN A 157 -16.58 -7.36 -1.97
N THR A 158 -17.24 -8.47 -1.62
CA THR A 158 -18.15 -9.20 -2.50
C THR A 158 -19.26 -8.31 -3.03
N LYS A 159 -19.95 -7.56 -2.16
CA LYS A 159 -21.04 -6.67 -2.57
C LYS A 159 -20.56 -5.56 -3.50
N LEU A 160 -19.38 -4.99 -3.25
CA LEU A 160 -18.80 -3.96 -4.10
C LEU A 160 -18.40 -4.51 -5.48
N LEU A 161 -17.80 -5.71 -5.52
CA LEU A 161 -17.45 -6.38 -6.78
C LEU A 161 -18.68 -6.64 -7.65
N HIS A 162 -19.77 -7.11 -7.04
CA HIS A 162 -21.04 -7.42 -7.72
C HIS A 162 -22.00 -6.23 -7.84
N HIS A 163 -21.56 -5.04 -7.44
CA HIS A 163 -22.43 -3.86 -7.45
C HIS A 163 -22.84 -3.52 -8.90
N LYS A 164 -24.13 -3.31 -9.15
CA LYS A 164 -24.64 -3.15 -10.53
C LYS A 164 -24.43 -1.77 -11.13
N GLN A 165 -24.19 -0.75 -10.29
CA GLN A 165 -24.04 0.65 -10.70
C GLN A 165 -22.70 1.19 -10.19
N ARG A 166 -21.61 0.65 -10.72
CA ARG A 166 -20.22 1.08 -10.43
C ARG A 166 -19.77 2.28 -11.24
N HIS A 167 -20.52 2.60 -12.29
CA HIS A 167 -20.23 3.68 -13.21
C HIS A 167 -21.45 4.57 -13.35
N PHE A 168 -21.21 5.87 -13.45
CA PHE A 168 -22.23 6.87 -13.73
C PHE A 168 -21.79 7.70 -14.93
N PHE A 169 -22.54 7.55 -16.03
CA PHE A 169 -22.36 8.35 -17.24
C PHE A 169 -23.18 9.63 -17.10
N ARG A 170 -22.50 10.79 -17.12
CA ARG A 170 -23.09 12.13 -16.88
C ARG A 170 -23.68 12.76 -18.14
N ASP A 171 -24.16 11.93 -19.05
CA ASP A 171 -24.68 12.40 -20.34
C ASP A 171 -25.90 13.28 -20.13
N GLY A 172 -25.94 14.42 -20.83
CA GLY A 172 -27.08 15.34 -20.79
C GLY A 172 -27.16 16.26 -19.57
N ASN A 173 -26.06 16.44 -18.82
CA ASN A 173 -25.98 17.32 -17.63
C ASN A 173 -27.06 16.98 -16.59
N PRO A 174 -27.01 15.78 -16.00
CA PRO A 174 -28.00 15.36 -15.01
C PRO A 174 -27.98 16.30 -13.80
N THR A 175 -29.15 16.51 -13.20
CA THR A 175 -29.28 17.29 -11.96
C THR A 175 -28.94 16.46 -10.71
N GLU A 176 -28.88 15.13 -10.85
CA GLU A 176 -28.58 14.20 -9.76
C GLU A 176 -27.84 12.95 -10.27
N ALA A 177 -26.93 12.43 -9.43
CA ALA A 177 -26.38 11.10 -9.58
C ALA A 177 -27.36 10.04 -9.06
N PRO A 178 -27.36 8.82 -9.64
CA PRO A 178 -28.12 7.70 -9.11
C PRO A 178 -27.72 7.40 -7.66
N ALA A 179 -28.69 7.26 -6.75
CA ALA A 179 -28.43 6.94 -5.34
C ALA A 179 -27.54 5.69 -5.16
N ARG A 180 -27.73 4.69 -6.03
CA ARG A 180 -26.90 3.47 -6.06
C ARG A 180 -25.46 3.70 -6.51
N TYR A 181 -25.19 4.72 -7.33
CA TYR A 181 -23.81 5.09 -7.64
C TYR A 181 -23.14 5.70 -6.41
N VAL A 182 -23.83 6.61 -5.71
CA VAL A 182 -23.37 7.17 -4.43
C VAL A 182 -23.13 6.07 -3.40
N GLU A 183 -24.06 5.12 -3.28
CA GLU A 183 -23.93 3.91 -2.44
C GLU A 183 -22.64 3.14 -2.71
N TYR A 184 -22.31 2.90 -3.99
CA TYR A 184 -21.09 2.22 -4.39
C TYR A 184 -19.83 3.00 -4.01
N VAL A 185 -19.81 4.31 -4.27
CA VAL A 185 -18.68 5.18 -3.93
C VAL A 185 -18.44 5.15 -2.42
N LEU A 186 -19.48 5.41 -1.62
CA LEU A 186 -19.37 5.39 -0.15
C LEU A 186 -18.90 4.03 0.39
N GLY A 187 -19.42 2.92 -0.15
CA GLY A 187 -18.98 1.59 0.26
C GLY A 187 -17.50 1.31 -0.08
N CYS A 188 -17.00 1.81 -1.21
CA CYS A 188 -15.57 1.71 -1.56
C CYS A 188 -14.70 2.49 -0.56
N TRP A 189 -15.10 3.71 -0.21
CA TRP A 189 -14.41 4.54 0.78
C TRP A 189 -14.46 3.92 2.18
N TRP A 190 -15.59 3.33 2.58
CA TRP A 190 -15.72 2.62 3.85
C TRP A 190 -14.79 1.41 3.96
N ARG A 191 -14.72 0.58 2.90
CA ARG A 191 -13.75 -0.53 2.83
C ARG A 191 -12.32 -0.03 3.02
N ALA A 192 -11.97 1.07 2.36
CA ALA A 192 -10.64 1.65 2.45
C ALA A 192 -10.33 2.15 3.86
N LEU A 193 -11.30 2.83 4.51
CA LEU A 193 -11.18 3.26 5.90
C LEU A 193 -10.89 2.08 6.83
N LEU A 194 -11.69 1.00 6.75
CA LEU A 194 -11.53 -0.16 7.61
C LEU A 194 -10.17 -0.84 7.44
N TYR A 195 -9.72 -1.02 6.19
CA TYR A 195 -8.38 -1.54 5.90
C TYR A 195 -7.28 -0.66 6.52
N GLN A 196 -7.38 0.66 6.33
CA GLN A 196 -6.40 1.59 6.86
C GLN A 196 -6.39 1.65 8.39
N GLN A 197 -7.55 1.50 9.03
CA GLN A 197 -7.66 1.38 10.48
C GLN A 197 -6.99 0.09 10.99
N ALA A 198 -7.14 -1.03 10.30
CA ALA A 198 -6.46 -2.28 10.66
C ALA A 198 -4.93 -2.13 10.57
N VAL A 199 -4.41 -1.57 9.47
CA VAL A 199 -2.96 -1.30 9.33
C VAL A 199 -2.46 -0.33 10.41
N ALA A 200 -3.22 0.73 10.68
CA ALA A 200 -2.87 1.70 11.72
C ALA A 200 -2.86 1.06 13.12
N ALA A 201 -3.78 0.15 13.41
CA ALA A 201 -3.84 -0.58 14.66
C ALA A 201 -2.61 -1.47 14.85
N GLU A 202 -2.24 -2.27 13.84
CA GLU A 202 -1.03 -3.11 13.89
C GLU A 202 0.24 -2.27 14.07
N CYS A 203 0.36 -1.17 13.32
CA CYS A 203 1.48 -0.25 13.47
C CYS A 203 1.55 0.39 14.87
N ALA A 204 0.41 0.65 15.50
CA ALA A 204 0.35 1.27 16.82
C ALA A 204 0.62 0.27 17.96
N ILE A 205 0.19 -0.98 17.81
CA ILE A 205 0.34 -2.03 18.83
C ILE A 205 1.74 -2.67 18.75
N HIS A 206 2.14 -3.09 17.55
CA HIS A 206 3.35 -3.87 17.33
C HIS A 206 4.49 -3.04 16.75
N GLY A 207 4.17 -2.13 15.82
CA GLY A 207 5.16 -1.39 15.04
C GLY A 207 6.03 -2.30 14.19
N LEU A 208 7.06 -1.73 13.56
CA LEU A 208 8.10 -2.47 12.84
C LEU A 208 9.48 -2.17 13.45
N PRO A 209 10.47 -3.09 13.29
CA PRO A 209 11.84 -2.85 13.75
C PRO A 209 12.38 -1.50 13.30
N GLY A 210 13.07 -0.77 14.19
CA GLY A 210 13.66 0.54 13.87
C GLY A 210 12.68 1.66 13.51
N GLY A 211 11.37 1.46 13.61
CA GLY A 211 10.37 2.43 13.17
C GLY A 211 10.29 2.58 11.65
N ILE A 212 10.49 1.46 10.93
CA ILE A 212 10.33 1.40 9.47
C ILE A 212 8.93 1.93 9.09
N PRO A 213 8.84 2.90 8.15
CA PRO A 213 7.56 3.39 7.65
C PRO A 213 6.80 2.32 6.89
N VAL A 214 5.47 2.31 7.07
CA VAL A 214 4.55 1.45 6.33
C VAL A 214 3.69 2.30 5.41
N ILE A 215 3.91 2.18 4.11
CA ILE A 215 3.10 2.81 3.07
C ILE A 215 1.95 1.85 2.77
N SER A 216 0.72 2.33 2.80
CA SER A 216 -0.44 1.46 2.55
C SER A 216 -1.44 2.07 1.59
N GLY A 217 -2.09 1.22 0.80
CA GLY A 217 -3.07 1.65 -0.19
C GLY A 217 -3.86 0.48 -0.77
N MET A 218 -4.40 0.65 -1.97
CA MET A 218 -5.14 -0.40 -2.67
C MET A 218 -4.71 -0.45 -4.13
N VAL A 219 -4.69 -1.66 -4.71
CA VAL A 219 -4.27 -1.90 -6.10
C VAL A 219 -5.49 -2.22 -6.95
N ASP A 220 -5.66 -1.47 -8.05
CA ASP A 220 -6.78 -1.63 -9.00
C ASP A 220 -8.18 -1.63 -8.33
N MET A 221 -8.27 -0.91 -7.20
CA MET A 221 -9.47 -0.77 -6.38
C MET A 221 -9.70 0.71 -6.08
N ARG A 222 -10.96 1.12 -6.00
CA ARG A 222 -11.34 2.46 -5.52
C ARG A 222 -11.52 2.48 -4.00
N PRO A 223 -11.32 3.64 -3.34
CA PRO A 223 -10.68 4.85 -3.85
C PRO A 223 -9.17 4.72 -4.07
N GLU A 224 -8.59 5.66 -4.79
CA GLU A 224 -7.16 5.71 -5.01
C GLU A 224 -6.47 6.52 -3.87
N ILE A 225 -6.22 5.86 -2.72
CA ILE A 225 -5.58 6.48 -1.54
C ILE A 225 -4.21 5.88 -1.17
N VAL A 226 -3.33 6.73 -0.63
CA VAL A 226 -2.05 6.35 0.00
C VAL A 226 -2.05 6.89 1.42
N MET A 227 -1.64 6.06 2.37
CA MET A 227 -1.31 6.46 3.73
C MET A 227 0.10 6.02 4.10
N VAL A 228 0.67 6.70 5.09
CA VAL A 228 1.96 6.33 5.66
C VAL A 228 1.81 6.22 7.18
N HIS A 229 2.20 5.08 7.71
CA HIS A 229 2.13 4.72 9.13
C HIS A 229 3.54 4.55 9.72
N GLY A 230 3.67 4.53 11.05
CA GLY A 230 4.89 4.11 11.76
C GLY A 230 6.04 5.12 11.87
N ILE A 231 6.02 6.24 11.13
CA ILE A 231 7.15 7.22 11.11
C ILE A 231 7.47 7.83 12.49
N GLY A 232 6.47 8.01 13.36
CA GLY A 232 6.65 8.59 14.69
C GLY A 232 7.39 7.69 15.70
N ALA A 233 7.56 6.39 15.39
CA ALA A 233 8.19 5.42 16.27
C ALA A 233 9.70 5.22 15.97
N ARG A 234 10.29 6.02 15.08
CA ARG A 234 11.73 5.95 14.75
C ARG A 234 12.57 6.31 15.96
N THR A 235 13.11 5.29 16.63
CA THR A 235 14.22 5.49 17.56
C THR A 235 15.45 5.74 16.71
N LEU A 236 15.91 7.00 16.67
CA LEU A 236 17.23 7.31 16.12
C LEU A 236 18.25 6.54 16.96
N GLU A 237 18.77 5.42 16.47
CA GLU A 237 19.97 4.85 17.07
C GLU A 237 21.04 5.96 17.01
N PRO A 238 21.64 6.34 18.15
CA PRO A 238 22.73 7.29 18.12
C PRO A 238 23.81 6.69 17.22
N LYS A 239 24.20 7.45 16.18
CA LYS A 239 25.33 7.10 15.30
C LYS A 239 26.42 6.49 16.17
N ARG A 240 26.66 5.20 16.00
CA ARG A 240 27.85 4.57 16.53
C ARG A 240 28.99 5.15 15.72
N GLU A 241 29.53 6.28 16.18
CA GLU A 241 30.83 6.74 15.71
C GLU A 241 31.77 5.57 15.97
N GLU A 242 32.17 4.89 14.91
CA GLU A 242 33.30 3.98 14.98
C GLU A 242 34.49 4.84 15.37
N GLU A 243 34.79 4.89 16.68
CA GLU A 243 36.11 5.24 17.17
C GLU A 243 37.08 4.23 16.56
N VAL A 244 37.65 4.58 15.41
CA VAL A 244 38.82 3.91 14.85
C VAL A 244 39.94 4.10 15.87
N LYS A 245 40.09 3.12 16.77
CA LYS A 245 41.25 3.03 17.64
C LYS A 245 42.45 2.71 16.75
N PRO A 246 43.50 3.55 16.72
CA PRO A 246 44.71 3.21 15.99
C PRO A 246 45.35 1.99 16.66
N ALA A 247 45.46 0.89 15.90
CA ALA A 247 46.20 -0.29 16.32
C ALA A 247 47.65 0.12 16.63
N SER A 248 48.11 -0.20 17.84
CA SER A 248 49.52 -0.06 18.20
C SER A 248 50.35 -1.10 17.44
N PRO A 249 51.58 -0.77 17.01
CA PRO A 249 52.41 -1.64 16.19
C PRO A 249 53.18 -2.61 17.09
N ILE A 250 53.38 -3.87 16.66
CA ILE A 250 54.57 -4.69 16.93
C ILE A 250 54.47 -6.01 16.12
N LEU A 251 55.42 -6.17 15.17
CA LEU A 251 56.10 -7.37 14.65
C LEU A 251 55.25 -8.53 14.08
N ALA A 252 55.60 -9.23 12.98
CA ALA A 252 56.76 -9.28 12.10
C ALA A 252 56.30 -9.85 10.74
N ALA A 253 56.94 -9.40 9.67
CA ALA A 253 56.86 -10.01 8.35
C ALA A 253 57.50 -11.40 8.37
N ASP A 254 56.76 -12.43 7.98
CA ASP A 254 57.14 -13.42 6.96
C ASP A 254 56.32 -14.72 7.11
N PHE A 255 55.98 -15.32 5.96
CA PHE A 255 55.32 -16.61 5.75
C PHE A 255 53.79 -16.71 5.89
N ILE A 256 53.07 -16.16 4.91
CA ILE A 256 51.94 -16.86 4.28
C ILE A 256 52.02 -16.61 2.76
N GLN A 257 52.28 -17.66 1.98
CA GLN A 257 52.10 -17.61 0.52
C GLN A 257 50.59 -17.55 0.22
N ILE A 258 50.11 -16.34 -0.05
CA ILE A 258 48.78 -16.11 -0.61
C ILE A 258 48.77 -16.71 -2.01
N ARG A 259 48.08 -17.83 -2.20
CA ARG A 259 47.58 -18.18 -3.53
C ARG A 259 46.56 -17.14 -3.90
N THR A 260 46.75 -16.47 -5.03
CA THR A 260 45.73 -15.68 -5.69
C THR A 260 44.56 -16.62 -6.03
N VAL A 261 43.55 -16.64 -5.18
CA VAL A 261 42.23 -17.14 -5.53
C VAL A 261 41.66 -16.07 -6.45
N GLU A 262 41.36 -16.44 -7.70
CA GLU A 262 40.51 -15.60 -8.55
C GLU A 262 39.25 -15.27 -7.76
N GLU A 263 38.99 -13.98 -7.57
CA GLU A 263 37.70 -13.50 -7.08
C GLU A 263 36.63 -14.04 -8.02
N VAL A 264 35.99 -15.14 -7.63
CA VAL A 264 34.69 -15.50 -8.15
C VAL A 264 33.77 -14.43 -7.61
N LYS A 265 33.46 -13.44 -8.45
CA LYS A 265 32.45 -12.43 -8.20
C LYS A 265 31.15 -13.18 -7.90
N GLU A 266 30.76 -13.27 -6.64
CA GLU A 266 29.44 -13.76 -6.27
C GLU A 266 28.44 -12.76 -6.83
N PHE A 267 27.67 -13.20 -7.82
CA PHE A 267 26.61 -12.41 -8.40
C PHE A 267 25.47 -12.33 -7.39
N THR A 268 25.15 -11.11 -6.96
CA THR A 268 23.95 -10.87 -6.17
C THR A 268 22.71 -11.05 -7.05
N GLY A 269 21.54 -11.34 -6.47
CA GLY A 269 20.28 -11.39 -7.22
C GLY A 269 19.99 -10.09 -8.00
N ALA A 270 20.49 -8.95 -7.52
CA ALA A 270 20.43 -7.65 -8.18
C ALA A 270 21.27 -7.58 -9.48
N ASP A 271 22.44 -8.23 -9.51
CA ASP A 271 23.29 -8.28 -10.72
C ASP A 271 22.64 -9.09 -11.86
N LEU A 272 21.85 -10.12 -11.51
CA LEU A 272 21.08 -10.91 -12.46
C LEU A 272 19.90 -10.12 -13.04
N ARG A 273 19.23 -9.29 -12.23
CA ARG A 273 18.08 -8.47 -12.65
C ARG A 273 18.49 -7.32 -13.57
N ARG A 274 19.63 -6.67 -13.33
CA ARG A 274 20.19 -5.63 -14.23
C ARG A 274 20.41 -6.16 -15.65
N LYS A 275 20.85 -7.42 -15.78
CA LYS A 275 21.03 -8.10 -17.09
C LYS A 275 19.72 -8.43 -17.82
N VAL A 276 18.62 -8.64 -17.09
CA VAL A 276 17.32 -8.99 -17.69
C VAL A 276 16.59 -7.73 -18.19
N VAL A 277 16.72 -6.61 -17.48
CA VAL A 277 16.15 -5.31 -17.91
C VAL A 277 16.81 -4.80 -19.20
N GLU A 278 18.10 -5.08 -19.42
CA GLU A 278 18.82 -4.74 -20.66
C GLU A 278 18.37 -5.53 -21.90
N THR A 279 17.60 -6.62 -21.74
CA THR A 279 17.19 -7.50 -22.85
C THR A 279 15.82 -7.24 -23.47
N GLY A 280 15.15 -6.13 -23.12
CA GLY A 280 14.09 -5.50 -23.93
C GLY A 280 12.99 -6.41 -24.49
N GLN A 281 11.87 -6.53 -23.76
CA GLN A 281 10.59 -6.90 -24.36
C GLN A 281 9.70 -5.65 -24.42
N GLU A 282 9.48 -5.16 -25.64
CA GLU A 282 8.45 -4.18 -25.98
C GLU A 282 7.09 -4.86 -25.91
N ASP A 283 6.13 -4.32 -25.14
CA ASP A 283 4.73 -4.74 -25.20
C ASP A 283 3.79 -3.54 -25.01
N GLU A 284 2.80 -3.48 -25.91
CA GLU A 284 1.50 -2.77 -25.99
C GLU A 284 1.23 -1.45 -25.21
N PRO A 285 0.38 -0.55 -25.76
CA PRO A 285 0.13 0.76 -25.17
C PRO A 285 -0.44 0.63 -23.74
N PRO A 286 0.13 1.35 -22.76
CA PRO A 286 -0.20 1.13 -21.36
C PRO A 286 -1.63 1.60 -21.03
N VAL A 287 -2.43 0.69 -20.46
CA VAL A 287 -3.57 1.08 -19.64
C VAL A 287 -3.03 1.90 -18.47
N LYS A 288 -3.55 3.10 -18.22
CA LYS A 288 -3.15 3.92 -17.06
C LYS A 288 -3.35 3.11 -15.78
N LYS A 289 -2.27 2.67 -15.16
CA LYS A 289 -2.26 1.91 -13.91
C LYS A 289 -2.40 2.86 -12.73
N GLY A 290 -3.18 2.48 -11.71
CA GLY A 290 -3.24 3.21 -10.44
C GLY A 290 -1.86 3.30 -9.79
N PHE A 291 -1.66 4.23 -8.84
CA PHE A 291 -0.33 4.42 -8.23
C PHE A 291 0.21 3.17 -7.51
N MET A 292 -0.60 2.46 -6.70
CA MET A 292 -0.11 1.23 -6.05
C MET A 292 0.15 0.13 -7.07
N ALA A 293 -0.64 0.04 -8.15
CA ALA A 293 -0.42 -0.96 -9.19
C ALA A 293 0.95 -0.79 -9.87
N ARG A 294 1.47 0.44 -9.91
CA ARG A 294 2.82 0.74 -10.41
C ARG A 294 3.90 0.31 -9.41
N LEU A 295 3.66 0.51 -8.12
CA LEU A 295 4.57 0.08 -7.06
C LEU A 295 4.80 -1.44 -7.06
N PHE A 296 3.73 -2.23 -7.18
CA PHE A 296 3.81 -3.71 -7.16
C PHE A 296 4.06 -4.36 -8.53
N GLY A 297 4.43 -3.59 -9.55
CA GLY A 297 4.84 -4.14 -10.85
C GLY A 297 3.77 -5.00 -11.56
N PHE A 298 2.49 -4.90 -11.20
CA PHE A 298 1.47 -5.84 -11.67
C PHE A 298 1.32 -5.76 -13.19
N ARG A 299 1.90 -6.72 -13.92
CA ARG A 299 1.58 -6.98 -15.32
C ARG A 299 0.31 -7.81 -15.32
N ARG A 300 -0.74 -7.35 -16.02
CA ARG A 300 -1.88 -8.21 -16.37
C ARG A 300 -1.30 -9.48 -17.00
N ARG A 301 -1.42 -10.63 -16.32
CA ARG A 301 -1.38 -11.91 -17.04
C ARG A 301 -2.70 -11.96 -17.80
N ALA A 302 -2.59 -11.82 -19.12
CA ALA A 302 -3.67 -12.10 -20.06
C ALA A 302 -4.00 -13.60 -20.07
#